data_AF-A0A6P1FEH0-F1
#
_entry.id   AF-A0A6P1FEH0-F1
#
_cell.length_a   1.000
_cell.length_b   1.000
_cell.length_c   1.000
_cell.angle_alpha   90.00
_cell.angle_beta   90.00
_cell.angle_gamma   90.00
#
_symmetry.space_group_name_H-M   'P 1'
#
loop_
_entity.id
_entity.type
_entity.pdbx_description
1 polymer ?
#
loop_
_entity_poly.entity_id
_entity_poly.type
_entity_poly.pdbx_seq_one_letter_code
_entity_poly.pdbx_strand_id
1 'polypeptide(L)'
;MVNERNPKNARSLGELVGDLPGLVIELVKAEVASLKNELSGKAKSAGFAIAFVAAAVFFLITAWATLVAFAIIGISSWLPAWLSALIVTVFFLLVAVVLALVGVKSIKKAVPPVPQDSIESIKKDVQAFKGVGSYDN
;
A
#
# COMPACT_ATOMS: atom_id res chain seq x y z
N MET A 1 44.74 45.65 -27.91
CA MET A 1 44.88 44.23 -28.30
C MET A 1 43.48 43.73 -28.64
N VAL A 2 43.14 43.73 -29.93
CA VAL A 2 41.79 43.39 -30.44
C VAL A 2 41.76 41.90 -30.68
N ASN A 3 40.91 41.17 -29.94
CA ASN A 3 40.70 39.74 -30.16
C ASN A 3 39.77 39.57 -31.37
N GLU A 4 40.33 39.12 -32.49
CA GLU A 4 39.63 38.86 -33.75
C GLU A 4 38.59 37.75 -33.56
N ARG A 5 37.31 38.14 -33.49
CA ARG A 5 36.20 37.17 -33.55
C ARG A 5 36.10 36.65 -34.98
N ASN A 6 36.76 35.52 -35.23
CA ASN A 6 36.62 34.71 -36.43
C ASN A 6 35.13 34.44 -36.75
N PRO A 7 34.58 34.92 -37.89
CA PRO A 7 33.15 34.86 -38.19
C PRO A 7 32.65 33.51 -38.74
N LYS A 8 33.41 32.41 -38.58
CA LYS A 8 33.01 31.07 -39.06
C LYS A 8 32.18 30.22 -38.08
N ASN A 9 31.61 30.80 -37.02
CA ASN A 9 30.90 30.01 -35.98
C ASN A 9 29.43 30.43 -35.76
N ALA A 10 28.80 31.03 -36.78
CA ALA A 10 27.34 31.06 -36.83
C ALA A 10 26.85 29.64 -37.10
N ARG A 11 26.58 28.88 -36.02
CA ARG A 11 26.14 27.48 -36.11
C ARG A 11 24.98 27.39 -37.10
N SER A 12 25.09 26.47 -38.06
CA SER A 12 24.04 26.34 -39.07
C SER A 12 22.76 25.77 -38.43
N LEU A 13 21.59 26.06 -38.99
CA LEU A 13 20.32 25.49 -38.52
C LEU A 13 20.33 23.95 -38.52
N GLY A 14 21.07 23.32 -39.45
CA GLY A 14 21.27 21.87 -39.47
C GLY A 14 22.11 21.35 -38.31
N GLU A 15 23.00 22.18 -37.78
CA GLU A 15 23.85 21.88 -36.62
C GLU A 15 23.05 21.96 -35.31
N LEU A 16 22.14 22.94 -35.19
CA LEU A 16 21.17 23.03 -34.08
C LEU A 16 20.19 21.84 -34.07
N VAL A 17 19.70 21.41 -35.24
CA VAL A 17 18.85 20.22 -35.35
C VAL A 17 19.62 18.93 -35.03
N GLY A 18 20.92 18.88 -35.35
CA GLY A 18 21.82 17.80 -34.97
C GLY A 18 22.07 17.67 -33.46
N ASP A 19 22.02 18.79 -32.73
CA ASP A 19 22.25 18.84 -31.27
C ASP A 19 20.98 18.52 -30.44
N LEU A 20 19.77 18.66 -31.00
CA LEU A 20 18.49 18.42 -30.29
C LEU A 20 18.40 17.05 -29.58
N PRO A 21 18.82 15.92 -30.20
CA PRO A 21 18.79 14.62 -29.52
C PRO A 21 19.68 14.61 -28.26
N GLY A 22 20.82 15.30 -28.30
CA GLY A 22 21.73 15.44 -27.16
C GLY A 22 21.09 16.21 -26.00
N LEU A 23 20.44 17.33 -26.31
CA LEU A 23 19.71 18.15 -25.32
C LEU A 23 18.56 17.38 -24.66
N VAL A 24 17.81 16.58 -25.44
CA VAL A 24 16.74 15.73 -24.89
C VAL A 24 17.32 14.65 -23.97
N ILE A 25 18.44 14.02 -24.35
CA ILE A 25 19.12 13.02 -23.52
C ILE A 25 19.65 13.66 -22.22
N GLU A 26 20.20 14.86 -22.28
CA GLU A 26 20.67 15.59 -21.09
C GLU A 26 19.53 15.97 -20.16
N LEU A 27 18.41 16.44 -20.71
CA LEU A 27 17.22 16.77 -19.93
C LEU A 27 16.67 15.53 -19.21
N VAL A 28 16.56 14.40 -19.90
CA VAL A 28 16.11 13.13 -19.30
C VAL A 28 17.06 12.70 -18.19
N LYS A 29 18.38 12.81 -18.40
CA LYS A 29 19.37 12.49 -17.35
C LYS A 29 19.23 13.41 -16.13
N ALA A 30 18.99 14.71 -16.34
CA ALA A 30 18.78 15.67 -15.27
C ALA A 30 17.49 15.36 -14.48
N GLU A 31 16.40 15.02 -15.17
CA GLU A 31 15.13 14.67 -14.53
C GLU A 31 15.26 13.39 -13.69
N VAL A 32 15.92 12.36 -14.23
CA VAL A 32 16.22 11.12 -13.50
C VAL A 32 17.11 11.39 -12.27
N ALA A 33 18.10 12.27 -12.39
CA ALA A 33 18.96 12.65 -11.27
C ALA A 33 18.17 13.42 -10.18
N SER A 34 17.28 14.33 -10.59
CA SER A 34 16.38 15.07 -9.70
C SER A 34 15.45 14.13 -8.94
N LEU A 35 14.75 13.24 -9.67
CA LEU A 35 13.88 12.21 -9.10
C LEU A 35 14.64 11.31 -8.12
N LYS A 36 15.85 10.86 -8.48
CA LYS A 36 16.67 10.03 -7.59
C LYS A 36 17.01 10.76 -6.29
N ASN A 37 17.27 12.06 -6.34
CA ASN A 37 17.60 12.85 -5.16
C ASN A 37 16.37 13.04 -4.26
N GLU A 38 15.22 13.35 -4.85
CA GLU A 38 13.95 13.47 -4.12
C GLU A 38 13.53 12.12 -3.49
N LEU A 39 13.63 11.03 -4.26
CA LEU A 39 13.34 9.67 -3.79
C LEU A 39 14.29 9.24 -2.68
N SER A 40 15.59 9.56 -2.76
CA SER A 40 16.56 9.22 -1.71
C SER A 40 16.23 9.91 -0.37
N GLY A 41 15.85 11.19 -0.41
CA GLY A 41 15.42 11.93 0.78
C GLY A 41 14.12 11.39 1.38
N LYS A 42 13.11 11.13 0.53
CA LYS A 42 11.83 10.53 0.96
C LYS A 42 12.00 9.08 1.44
N ALA A 43 12.88 8.30 0.82
CA ALA A 43 13.10 6.90 1.19
C ALA A 43 13.75 6.76 2.57
N LYS A 44 14.72 7.62 2.92
CA LYS A 44 15.33 7.60 4.26
C LYS A 44 14.31 7.93 5.35
N SER A 45 13.54 9.00 5.16
CA SER A 45 12.51 9.42 6.12
C SER A 45 11.36 8.42 6.21
N ALA A 46 10.88 7.88 5.09
CA ALA A 46 9.90 6.80 5.08
C ALA A 46 10.44 5.52 5.72
N GLY A 47 11.72 5.19 5.53
CA GLY A 47 12.37 4.04 6.15
C GLY A 47 12.38 4.13 7.67
N PHE A 48 12.72 5.28 8.24
CA PHE A 48 12.63 5.50 9.68
C PHE A 48 11.18 5.42 10.17
N ALA A 49 10.22 6.03 9.47
CA ALA A 49 8.81 5.97 9.86
C ALA A 49 8.29 4.52 9.91
N ILE A 50 8.59 3.71 8.88
CA ILE A 50 8.22 2.29 8.84
C ILE A 50 8.89 1.52 9.99
N ALA A 51 10.17 1.80 10.27
CA ALA A 51 10.90 1.14 11.37
C ALA A 51 10.28 1.47 12.74
N PHE A 52 9.93 2.75 13.00
CA PHE A 52 9.26 3.15 14.24
C PHE A 52 7.87 2.53 14.39
N VAL A 53 7.09 2.46 13.30
CA VAL A 53 5.79 1.79 13.32
C VAL A 53 5.95 0.29 13.60
N ALA A 54 6.91 -0.37 12.96
CA ALA A 54 7.21 -1.78 13.21
C ALA A 54 7.62 -2.02 14.67
N ALA A 55 8.48 -1.16 15.22
CA ALA A 55 8.87 -1.22 16.63
C ALA A 55 7.66 -1.01 17.56
N ALA A 56 6.80 -0.03 17.28
CA ALA A 56 5.60 0.21 18.06
C ALA A 56 4.66 -1.02 18.04
N VAL A 57 4.42 -1.62 16.88
CA VAL A 57 3.63 -2.85 16.75
C VAL A 57 4.25 -4.01 17.53
N PHE A 58 5.58 -4.17 17.45
CA PHE A 58 6.31 -5.19 18.23
C PHE A 58 6.11 -5.00 19.74
N PHE A 59 6.26 -3.78 20.25
CA PHE A 59 6.06 -3.49 21.67
C PHE A 59 4.60 -3.64 22.10
N LEU A 60 3.62 -3.31 21.24
CA LEU A 60 2.21 -3.53 21.53
C LEU A 60 1.88 -5.03 21.65
N ILE A 61 2.40 -5.87 20.73
CA ILE A 61 2.23 -7.33 20.80
C ILE A 61 2.91 -7.89 22.06
N THR A 62 4.11 -7.40 22.38
CA THR A 62 4.85 -7.83 23.57
C THR A 62 4.11 -7.44 24.85
N ALA A 63 3.66 -6.19 24.96
CA ALA A 63 2.89 -5.70 26.10
C ALA A 63 1.58 -6.49 26.26
N TRP A 64 0.90 -6.80 25.15
CA TRP A 64 -0.28 -7.65 25.17
C TRP A 64 0.02 -9.05 25.74
N ALA A 65 1.07 -9.72 25.26
CA ALA A 65 1.47 -11.02 25.79
C ALA A 65 1.84 -10.96 27.28
N THR A 66 2.52 -9.89 27.72
CA THR A 66 2.83 -9.67 29.13
C THR A 66 1.58 -9.46 29.98
N LEU A 67 0.56 -8.75 29.47
CA LEU A 67 -0.73 -8.60 30.17
C LEU A 67 -1.47 -9.93 30.32
N VAL A 68 -1.45 -10.78 29.29
CA VAL A 68 -2.00 -12.14 29.37
C VAL A 68 -1.28 -12.95 30.45
N ALA A 69 0.05 -12.95 30.46
CA ALA A 69 0.84 -13.62 31.49
C ALA A 69 0.55 -13.08 32.89
N PHE A 70 0.47 -11.75 33.04
CA PHE A 70 0.11 -11.10 34.30
C PHE A 70 -1.26 -11.55 34.81
N ALA A 71 -2.26 -11.62 33.94
CA ALA A 71 -3.59 -12.11 34.31
C ALA A 71 -3.56 -13.57 34.79
N ILE A 72 -2.83 -14.45 34.09
CA ILE A 72 -2.68 -15.86 34.46
C ILE A 72 -2.03 -15.98 35.84
N ILE A 73 -0.91 -15.27 36.06
CA ILE A 73 -0.17 -15.30 37.32
C ILE A 73 -1.03 -14.73 38.46
N GLY A 74 -1.69 -13.59 38.22
CA GLY A 74 -2.58 -12.96 39.18
C GLY A 74 -3.68 -13.91 39.66
N ILE A 75 -4.38 -14.55 38.72
CA ILE A 75 -5.41 -15.56 39.02
C ILE A 75 -4.81 -16.79 39.72
N SER A 76 -3.59 -17.19 39.36
CA SER A 76 -2.92 -18.36 39.97
C SER A 76 -2.62 -18.20 41.46
N SER A 77 -2.76 -16.99 42.02
CA SER A 77 -2.70 -16.75 43.46
C SER A 77 -3.79 -17.53 44.23
N TRP A 78 -4.91 -17.86 43.57
CA TRP A 78 -6.05 -18.55 44.19
C TRP A 78 -6.27 -19.97 43.66
N LEU A 79 -5.67 -20.36 42.53
CA LEU A 79 -5.87 -21.66 41.88
C LEU A 79 -4.64 -22.10 41.06
N PRO A 80 -4.51 -23.39 40.69
CA PRO A 80 -3.34 -23.87 39.95
C PRO A 80 -3.14 -23.16 38.61
N ALA A 81 -1.88 -22.91 38.24
CA ALA A 81 -1.54 -22.14 37.04
C ALA A 81 -2.16 -22.68 35.73
N TRP A 82 -2.31 -24.01 35.61
CA TRP A 82 -2.95 -24.62 34.44
C TRP A 82 -4.43 -24.24 34.31
N LEU A 83 -5.15 -24.13 35.43
CA LEU A 83 -6.56 -23.76 35.43
C LEU A 83 -6.72 -22.25 35.18
N SER A 84 -5.80 -21.42 35.70
CA SER A 84 -5.75 -19.98 35.40
C SER A 84 -5.56 -19.73 33.90
N ALA A 85 -4.62 -20.45 33.28
CA ALA A 85 -4.38 -20.36 31.84
C ALA A 85 -5.62 -20.76 31.02
N LEU A 86 -6.34 -21.81 31.42
CA LEU A 86 -7.58 -22.21 30.77
C LEU A 86 -8.68 -21.15 30.89
N ILE A 87 -8.86 -20.56 32.08
CA ILE A 87 -9.85 -19.49 32.29
C ILE A 87 -9.57 -18.29 31.38
N VAL A 88 -8.32 -17.82 31.36
CA VAL A 88 -7.91 -16.69 30.53
C VAL A 88 -8.07 -17.02 29.03
N THR A 89 -7.76 -18.26 28.63
CA THR A 89 -7.96 -18.71 27.24
C THR A 89 -9.44 -18.70 26.84
N VAL A 90 -10.32 -19.24 27.69
CA VAL A 90 -11.76 -19.25 27.44
C VAL A 90 -12.30 -17.82 27.34
N PHE A 91 -11.84 -16.91 28.22
CA PHE A 91 -12.19 -15.50 28.14
C PHE A 91 -11.83 -14.89 26.77
N PHE A 92 -10.60 -15.13 26.28
CA PHE A 92 -10.19 -14.63 24.96
C PHE A 92 -10.98 -15.25 23.81
N LEU A 93 -11.31 -16.53 23.87
CA LEU A 93 -12.16 -17.19 22.87
C LEU A 93 -13.55 -16.56 22.82
N LEU A 94 -14.15 -16.27 23.97
CA LEU A 94 -15.45 -15.59 24.02
C LEU A 94 -15.39 -14.20 23.39
N VAL A 95 -14.37 -13.41 23.74
CA VAL A 95 -14.15 -12.08 23.12
C VAL A 95 -13.94 -12.21 21.61
N ALA A 96 -13.14 -13.19 21.15
CA ALA A 96 -12.89 -13.43 19.74
C ALA A 96 -14.18 -13.80 18.99
N VAL A 97 -15.02 -14.67 19.55
CA VAL A 97 -16.33 -15.02 18.97
C VAL A 97 -17.22 -13.79 18.86
N VAL A 98 -17.31 -12.96 19.90
CA VAL A 98 -18.11 -11.72 19.88
C VAL A 98 -17.60 -10.77 18.79
N LEU A 99 -16.29 -10.53 18.73
CA LEU A 99 -15.69 -9.67 17.72
C LEU A 99 -15.90 -10.20 16.30
N ALA A 100 -15.77 -11.51 16.08
CA ALA A 100 -16.03 -12.14 14.80
C ALA A 100 -17.49 -11.97 14.37
N LEU A 101 -18.45 -12.18 15.29
CA LEU A 101 -19.87 -11.99 15.02
C LEU A 101 -20.20 -10.53 14.69
N VAL A 102 -19.62 -9.57 15.42
CA VAL A 102 -19.78 -8.14 15.13
C VAL A 102 -19.16 -7.79 13.78
N GLY A 103 -17.93 -8.26 13.51
CA GLY A 103 -17.24 -8.04 12.24
C GLY A 103 -18.03 -8.55 11.04
N VAL A 104 -18.54 -9.79 11.11
CA VAL A 104 -19.39 -10.38 10.06
C VAL A 104 -20.68 -9.59 9.88
N LYS A 105 -21.33 -9.16 10.97
CA LYS A 105 -22.55 -8.32 10.89
C LYS A 105 -22.25 -6.96 10.25
N SER A 106 -21.12 -6.33 10.59
CA SER A 106 -20.71 -5.05 10.02
C SER A 106 -20.41 -5.15 8.53
N ILE A 107 -19.68 -6.19 8.11
CA ILE A 107 -19.40 -6.45 6.68
C ILE A 107 -20.70 -6.69 5.92
N LYS A 108 -21.61 -7.52 6.44
CA LYS A 108 -22.91 -7.79 5.81
C LYS A 108 -23.79 -6.55 5.67
N LYS A 109 -23.66 -5.56 6.57
CA LYS A 109 -24.35 -4.28 6.46
C LYS A 109 -23.68 -3.33 5.46
N ALA A 110 -22.35 -3.36 5.39
CA ALA A 110 -21.56 -2.45 4.56
C ALA A 110 -21.49 -2.90 3.09
N VAL A 111 -21.63 -4.19 2.81
CA VAL A 111 -21.68 -4.72 1.44
C VAL A 111 -23.15 -4.71 0.98
N PRO A 112 -23.57 -3.79 0.09
CA PRO A 112 -24.91 -3.84 -0.49
C PRO A 112 -25.10 -5.19 -1.20
N PRO A 113 -26.32 -5.77 -1.21
CA PRO A 113 -26.60 -6.95 -2.02
C PRO A 113 -26.14 -6.66 -3.45
N VAL A 114 -25.31 -7.55 -4.01
CA VAL A 114 -24.75 -7.38 -5.35
C VAL A 114 -25.92 -7.09 -6.29
N PRO A 115 -25.97 -5.92 -6.97
CA PRO A 115 -27.12 -5.58 -7.80
C PRO A 115 -27.24 -6.64 -8.89
N GLN A 116 -28.36 -7.37 -8.89
CA GLN A 116 -28.65 -8.41 -9.88
C GLN A 116 -28.52 -7.86 -11.30
N ASP A 117 -29.00 -6.62 -11.49
CA ASP A 117 -28.92 -5.87 -12.75
C ASP A 117 -27.48 -5.64 -13.22
N SER A 118 -26.53 -5.42 -12.31
CA SER A 118 -25.11 -5.25 -12.66
C SER A 118 -24.46 -6.57 -13.06
N ILE A 119 -24.90 -7.71 -12.50
CA ILE A 119 -24.45 -9.03 -12.95
C ILE A 119 -25.03 -9.34 -14.33
N GLU A 120 -26.30 -9.01 -14.55
CA GLU A 120 -26.98 -9.22 -15.83
C GLU A 120 -26.41 -8.33 -16.94
N SER A 121 -26.07 -7.08 -16.65
CA SER A 121 -25.40 -6.18 -17.60
C SER A 121 -24.01 -6.68 -17.97
N ILE A 122 -23.19 -7.11 -16.99
CA ILE A 122 -21.86 -7.70 -17.27
C ILE A 122 -22.00 -9.01 -18.05
N LYS A 123 -23.00 -9.84 -17.75
CA LYS A 123 -23.26 -11.08 -18.49
C LYS A 123 -23.70 -10.80 -19.92
N LYS A 124 -24.44 -9.71 -20.15
CA LYS A 124 -24.84 -9.24 -21.48
C LYS A 124 -23.64 -8.66 -22.24
N ASP A 125 -22.79 -7.89 -21.57
CA ASP A 125 -21.56 -7.33 -22.15
C ASP A 125 -20.56 -8.42 -22.54
N VAL A 126 -20.39 -9.46 -21.71
CA VAL A 126 -19.56 -10.63 -22.03
C VAL A 126 -20.15 -11.44 -23.19
N GLN A 127 -21.48 -11.57 -23.27
CA GLN A 127 -22.14 -12.24 -24.40
C GLN A 127 -22.02 -11.43 -25.70
N ALA A 128 -22.09 -10.10 -25.62
CA ALA A 128 -21.88 -9.20 -26.75
C ALA A 128 -20.42 -9.30 -27.24
N PHE A 129 -19.44 -9.32 -26.33
CA PHE A 129 -18.03 -9.49 -26.70
C PHE A 129 -17.73 -10.87 -27.29
N LYS A 130 -18.47 -11.90 -26.87
CA LYS A 130 -18.39 -13.26 -27.43
C LYS A 130 -19.17 -13.44 -28.74
N GLY A 131 -19.82 -12.38 -29.25
CA GLY A 131 -20.54 -12.42 -30.53
C GLY A 131 -21.81 -13.26 -30.54
N VAL A 132 -22.37 -13.57 -29.37
CA VAL A 132 -23.60 -14.39 -29.21
C VAL A 132 -24.83 -13.55 -28.81
N GLY A 133 -24.74 -12.22 -28.89
CA GLY A 133 -25.85 -11.32 -28.59
C GLY A 133 -26.91 -11.34 -29.69
N SER A 134 -28.14 -11.75 -29.36
CA SER A 134 -29.30 -11.58 -30.23
C SER A 134 -29.72 -10.11 -30.21
N TYR A 135 -29.66 -9.46 -31.36
CA TYR A 135 -30.29 -8.17 -31.59
C TYR A 135 -31.74 -8.46 -32.02
N ASP A 136 -32.70 -8.22 -31.13
CA ASP A 136 -34.11 -8.13 -31.54
C ASP A 136 -34.25 -6.87 -32.41
N ASN A 137 -34.79 -7.05 -33.62
CA ASN A 137 -35.21 -5.97 -34.51
C ASN A 137 -36.62 -5.52 -34.16
#